data_AF-A0A4Q3EFY1-F1
#
_entry.id   AF-A0A4Q3EFY1-F1
#
_cell.length_a   1.000
_cell.length_b   1.000
_cell.length_c   1.000
_cell.angle_alpha   90.00
_cell.angle_beta   90.00
_cell.angle_gamma   90.00
#
_symmetry.space_group_name_H-M   'P 1'
#
loop_
_entity.id
_entity.type
_entity.pdbx_description
1 polymer ?
#
loop_
_entity_poly.entity_id
_entity_poly.type
_entity_poly.pdbx_seq_one_letter_code
_entity_poly.pdbx_strand_id
1 'polypeptide(L)'
;MRKSVQLTSVLVALSMGAFAQQFNGGVLNNATSKVYQPASIVGNYNLSVNAISVSGGLWNNGYTFTKDFLFSSVSNSKEASKGFFKNQKSVSKSASANLDIVGPSVSYNLGDAGYAGVYTRFREVVNLDRLNNGVFQSFNNLNSKFWNHTFSQQNLNISMHSFNEIGFNYGKEIYNENGHHLAAGITAKVLSGISAASVQVGSLNVNMSADTVNKLDGNFSVAYSDNAGSLTKAAVTTASQMLNFSGPKSVGADLGISYEYSGKRQKGYAVKASLAITDLGSITYKTSSNSKSFKVAAEK
;
A
#
# COMPACT_ATOMS: atom_id res chain seq x y z
N MET A 1 30.37 10.64 22.36
CA MET A 1 29.45 10.25 21.27
C MET A 1 28.01 10.33 21.78
N ARG A 2 27.24 11.35 21.39
CA ARG A 2 25.81 11.44 21.78
C ARG A 2 24.97 10.77 20.71
N LYS A 3 24.27 9.70 21.09
CA LYS A 3 23.28 9.02 20.25
C LYS A 3 22.10 9.97 20.02
N SER A 4 21.84 10.35 18.77
CA SER A 4 20.62 11.05 18.39
C SER A 4 19.49 10.04 18.22
N VAL A 5 18.49 10.10 19.09
CA VAL A 5 17.25 9.34 18.95
C VAL A 5 16.33 10.15 18.04
N GLN A 6 16.01 9.61 16.86
CA GLN A 6 14.95 10.16 16.01
C GLN A 6 13.65 9.45 16.37
N LEU A 7 12.66 10.22 16.84
CA LEU A 7 11.31 9.72 17.10
C LEU A 7 10.42 10.19 15.93
N THR A 8 10.00 9.23 15.10
CA THR A 8 9.08 9.48 13.98
C THR A 8 7.70 9.01 14.41
N SER A 9 6.76 9.94 14.53
CA SER A 9 5.35 9.64 14.80
C SER A 9 4.52 9.90 13.54
N VAL A 10 3.81 8.88 13.06
CA VAL A 10 2.88 9.00 11.93
C VAL A 10 1.46 9.01 12.50
N LEU A 11 0.71 10.10 12.28
CA LEU A 11 -0.69 10.21 12.67
C LEU A 11 -1.57 9.76 11.50
N VAL A 12 -2.31 8.67 11.67
CA VAL A 12 -3.24 8.14 10.66
C VAL A 12 -4.63 8.71 10.94
N ALA A 13 -5.15 9.55 10.04
CA ALA A 13 -6.54 9.98 10.07
C ALA A 13 -7.43 8.92 9.41
N LEU A 14 -8.28 8.27 10.20
CA LEU A 14 -9.31 7.33 9.74
C LEU A 14 -10.46 8.11 9.08
N SER A 15 -10.66 7.96 7.77
CA SER A 15 -11.88 8.40 7.08
C SER A 15 -12.67 7.18 6.57
N MET A 16 -13.99 7.20 6.78
CA MET A 16 -14.93 6.11 6.47
C MET A 16 -15.27 5.99 4.97
N GLY A 17 -14.25 5.93 4.12
CA GLY A 17 -14.37 5.56 2.70
C GLY A 17 -13.47 4.36 2.40
N ALA A 18 -13.78 3.58 1.38
CA ALA A 18 -12.94 2.48 0.90
C ALA A 18 -11.65 3.01 0.23
N PHE A 19 -10.80 3.67 1.01
CA PHE A 19 -9.47 4.11 0.61
C PHE A 19 -8.48 2.99 0.95
N ALA A 20 -7.78 2.47 -0.06
CA ALA A 20 -6.64 1.60 0.17
C ALA A 20 -5.52 2.44 0.81
N GLN A 21 -5.37 2.37 2.14
CA GLN A 21 -4.31 3.08 2.86
C GLN A 21 -3.03 2.24 2.83
N GLN A 22 -1.91 2.85 2.43
CA GLN A 22 -0.59 2.22 2.38
C GLN A 22 0.14 2.40 3.71
N PHE A 23 0.74 1.34 4.24
CA PHE A 23 1.70 1.44 5.34
C PHE A 23 3.09 1.75 4.79
N ASN A 24 3.59 2.97 5.04
CA ASN A 24 4.91 3.38 4.61
C ASN A 24 5.96 3.03 5.68
N GLY A 25 6.89 2.13 5.34
CA GLY A 25 8.11 1.94 6.12
C GLY A 25 9.01 3.20 6.08
N GLY A 26 10.02 3.26 6.95
CA GLY A 26 10.90 4.43 7.06
C GLY A 26 11.63 4.74 5.75
N VAL A 27 11.48 5.98 5.24
CA VAL A 27 12.17 6.44 4.03
C VAL A 27 13.52 7.05 4.44
N LEU A 28 14.62 6.40 4.07
CA LEU A 28 15.98 6.74 4.55
C LEU A 28 16.78 7.66 3.62
N ASN A 29 16.30 8.00 2.41
CA ASN A 29 17.07 8.75 1.41
C ASN A 29 16.29 9.94 0.81
N ASN A 30 16.96 11.09 0.65
CA ASN A 30 16.42 12.33 0.06
C ASN A 30 15.87 12.13 -1.36
N ALA A 31 16.48 11.23 -2.15
CA ALA A 31 16.05 10.96 -3.51
C ALA A 31 14.65 10.35 -3.59
N THR A 32 14.25 9.57 -2.58
CA THR A 32 12.95 8.89 -2.51
C THR A 32 11.99 9.57 -1.54
N SER A 33 12.48 10.37 -0.59
CA SER A 33 11.62 11.10 0.35
C SER A 33 10.74 12.12 -0.33
N LYS A 34 11.18 12.71 -1.46
CA LYS A 34 10.41 13.70 -2.25
C LYS A 34 9.10 13.15 -2.83
N VAL A 35 8.99 11.83 -2.94
CA VAL A 35 7.78 11.11 -3.37
C VAL A 35 6.69 11.13 -2.29
N TYR A 36 7.08 11.26 -1.02
CA TYR A 36 6.18 11.24 0.14
C TYR A 36 6.10 12.60 0.86
N GLN A 37 7.08 13.47 0.61
CA GLN A 37 7.20 14.80 1.20
C GLN A 37 7.75 15.74 0.13
N PRO A 38 6.89 16.43 -0.66
CA PRO A 38 7.32 17.29 -1.76
C PRO A 38 8.35 18.35 -1.36
N ALA A 39 8.28 18.91 -0.14
CA ALA A 39 9.23 19.93 0.33
C ALA A 39 10.66 19.39 0.48
N SER A 40 10.86 18.07 0.61
CA SER A 40 12.20 17.50 0.76
C SER A 40 13.03 17.51 -0.54
N ILE A 41 12.46 17.98 -1.66
CA ILE A 41 13.23 18.25 -2.88
C ILE A 41 14.21 19.42 -2.67
N VAL A 42 13.87 20.35 -1.77
CA VAL A 42 14.74 21.46 -1.37
C VAL A 42 15.84 20.90 -0.47
N GLY A 43 17.10 21.04 -0.89
CA GLY A 43 18.23 20.51 -0.14
C GLY A 43 19.59 20.76 -0.77
N ASN A 44 20.63 20.21 -0.14
CA ASN A 44 22.02 20.61 -0.39
C ASN A 44 22.64 20.10 -1.71
N TYR A 45 21.91 19.36 -2.54
CA TYR A 45 22.44 18.78 -3.77
C TYR A 45 21.90 19.49 -5.00
N ASN A 46 22.80 19.93 -5.88
CA ASN A 46 22.41 20.55 -7.15
C ASN A 46 21.79 19.56 -8.13
N LEU A 47 22.16 18.28 -8.05
CA LEU A 47 21.61 17.20 -8.84
C LEU A 47 21.40 15.99 -7.93
N SER A 48 20.23 15.37 -8.02
CA SER A 48 19.93 14.11 -7.36
C SER A 48 19.32 13.15 -8.39
N VAL A 49 19.86 11.94 -8.46
CA VAL A 49 19.43 10.89 -9.38
C VAL A 49 19.10 9.64 -8.56
N ASN A 50 18.00 8.98 -8.91
CA ASN A 50 17.66 7.63 -8.45
C ASN A 50 17.45 6.76 -9.68
N ALA A 51 18.10 5.60 -9.75
CA ALA A 51 17.85 4.63 -10.81
C ALA A 51 16.59 3.79 -10.49
N ILE A 52 16.60 3.15 -9.32
CA ILE A 52 15.48 2.35 -8.83
C ILE A 52 15.53 2.26 -7.31
N SER A 53 14.37 2.28 -6.67
CA SER A 53 14.18 1.98 -5.25
C SER A 53 12.96 1.11 -5.08
N VAL A 54 13.05 0.08 -4.24
CA VAL A 54 11.98 -0.87 -3.95
C VAL A 54 11.72 -0.85 -2.46
N SER A 55 10.47 -0.73 -2.07
CA SER A 55 10.04 -0.92 -0.70
C SER A 55 8.74 -1.71 -0.65
N GLY A 56 8.52 -2.43 0.45
CA GLY A 56 7.32 -3.22 0.64
C GLY A 56 6.94 -3.28 2.11
N GLY A 57 5.66 -3.45 2.36
CA GLY A 57 5.10 -3.58 3.69
C GLY A 57 4.16 -4.77 3.77
N LEU A 58 4.15 -5.42 4.93
CA LEU A 58 3.18 -6.46 5.26
C LEU A 58 2.69 -6.19 6.67
N TRP A 59 1.38 -6.08 6.82
CA TRP A 59 0.71 -5.99 8.11
C TRP A 59 -0.38 -7.04 8.16
N ASN A 60 -0.53 -7.70 9.31
CA ASN A 60 -1.64 -8.62 9.52
C ASN A 60 -1.85 -8.88 11.01
N ASN A 61 -3.04 -9.36 11.38
CA ASN A 61 -3.36 -9.82 12.73
C ASN A 61 -3.65 -11.35 12.81
N GLY A 62 -3.46 -12.08 11.72
CA GLY A 62 -3.75 -13.52 11.59
C GLY A 62 -2.55 -14.44 11.81
N TYR A 63 -1.35 -13.95 11.56
CA TYR A 63 -0.08 -14.65 11.61
C TYR A 63 0.97 -13.82 12.33
N THR A 64 1.70 -14.47 13.23
CA THR A 64 2.92 -13.93 13.82
C THR A 64 4.10 -14.60 13.15
N PHE A 65 5.07 -13.84 12.66
CA PHE A 65 6.29 -14.36 12.03
C PHE A 65 7.47 -14.27 13.00
N THR A 66 8.29 -15.31 13.05
CA THR A 66 9.60 -15.32 13.69
C THR A 66 10.66 -14.89 12.69
N LYS A 67 11.87 -14.59 13.20
CA LYS A 67 13.01 -14.24 12.36
C LYS A 67 13.38 -15.37 11.39
N ASP A 68 13.17 -16.62 11.78
CA ASP A 68 13.50 -17.79 10.95
C ASP A 68 12.67 -17.85 9.68
N PHE A 69 11.45 -17.32 9.70
CA PHE A 69 10.61 -17.20 8.51
C PHE A 69 11.29 -16.37 7.42
N LEU A 70 11.99 -15.30 7.79
CA LEU A 70 12.68 -14.38 6.85
C LEU A 70 13.79 -15.06 6.06
N PHE A 71 14.37 -16.14 6.60
CA PHE A 71 15.47 -16.89 5.98
C PHE A 71 15.04 -18.27 5.47
N SER A 72 13.75 -18.60 5.56
CA SER A 72 13.21 -19.88 5.13
C SER A 72 12.79 -19.88 3.65
N SER A 73 13.05 -20.98 2.93
CA SER A 73 12.58 -21.12 1.55
C SER A 73 11.07 -21.41 1.52
N VAL A 74 10.32 -20.62 0.74
CA VAL A 74 8.84 -20.60 0.68
C VAL A 74 8.25 -21.89 0.08
N SER A 75 9.03 -22.71 -0.61
CA SER A 75 8.53 -23.76 -1.50
C SER A 75 8.05 -25.08 -0.85
N ASN A 76 8.38 -25.39 0.41
CA ASN A 76 8.05 -26.71 1.02
C ASN A 76 7.39 -26.59 2.42
N SER A 77 6.08 -26.29 2.53
CA SER A 77 5.43 -25.92 3.82
C SER A 77 4.34 -26.85 4.33
N LYS A 78 4.61 -27.60 5.43
CA LYS A 78 3.58 -27.99 6.42
C LYS A 78 3.78 -27.15 7.70
N GLU A 79 2.70 -26.78 8.37
CA GLU A 79 2.57 -25.57 9.21
C GLU A 79 3.41 -25.49 10.50
N ALA A 80 3.90 -26.60 11.08
CA ALA A 80 4.41 -26.57 12.45
C ALA A 80 5.93 -26.29 12.59
N SER A 81 6.72 -26.37 11.51
CA SER A 81 8.18 -26.25 11.56
C SER A 81 8.73 -24.90 11.04
N LYS A 82 7.87 -23.88 10.87
CA LYS A 82 8.10 -22.78 9.90
C LYS A 82 8.16 -21.36 10.42
N GLY A 83 8.44 -21.15 11.70
CA GLY A 83 8.69 -19.80 12.20
C GLY A 83 7.53 -18.84 11.96
N PHE A 84 6.30 -19.34 11.84
CA PHE A 84 5.11 -18.51 11.86
C PHE A 84 4.01 -19.22 12.65
N PHE A 85 3.15 -18.44 13.31
CA PHE A 85 2.11 -18.94 14.19
C PHE A 85 0.77 -18.33 13.80
N LYS A 86 -0.25 -19.16 13.61
CA LYS A 86 -1.63 -18.70 13.45
C LYS A 86 -2.15 -18.10 14.75
N ASN A 87 -2.71 -16.90 14.67
CA ASN A 87 -3.43 -16.29 15.76
C ASN A 87 -4.76 -17.02 15.98
N GLN A 88 -4.88 -17.69 17.13
CA GLN A 88 -6.05 -18.48 17.51
C GLN A 88 -7.19 -17.66 18.13
N LYS A 89 -6.99 -16.37 18.41
CA LYS A 89 -8.03 -15.52 19.03
C LYS A 89 -9.26 -15.43 18.13
N SER A 90 -10.46 -15.50 18.70
CA SER A 90 -11.75 -15.45 17.98
C SER A 90 -12.14 -14.07 17.41
N VAL A 91 -11.16 -13.26 17.02
CA VAL A 91 -11.37 -11.96 16.35
C VAL A 91 -11.25 -12.13 14.84
N SER A 92 -11.97 -11.30 14.08
CA SER A 92 -11.82 -11.26 12.62
C SER A 92 -10.38 -10.94 12.21
N LYS A 93 -9.95 -11.51 11.08
CA LYS A 93 -8.62 -11.34 10.54
C LYS A 93 -8.59 -10.28 9.46
N SER A 94 -7.54 -9.47 9.50
CA SER A 94 -7.24 -8.46 8.51
C SER A 94 -5.76 -8.55 8.15
N ALA A 95 -5.45 -8.25 6.90
CA ALA A 95 -4.11 -8.24 6.35
C ALA A 95 -4.01 -7.14 5.28
N SER A 96 -2.83 -6.55 5.17
CA SER A 96 -2.51 -5.57 4.15
C SER A 96 -1.09 -5.82 3.67
N ALA A 97 -0.88 -5.71 2.37
CA ALA A 97 0.43 -5.78 1.76
C ALA A 97 0.56 -4.65 0.76
N ASN A 98 1.75 -4.07 0.68
CA ASN A 98 2.06 -3.05 -0.32
C ASN A 98 3.43 -3.29 -0.93
N LEU A 99 3.56 -2.95 -2.21
CA LEU A 99 4.80 -2.90 -2.97
C LEU A 99 4.90 -1.54 -3.63
N ASP A 100 6.06 -0.90 -3.48
CA ASP A 100 6.34 0.42 -4.00
C ASP A 100 7.68 0.40 -4.73
N ILE A 101 7.66 0.76 -6.01
CA ILE A 101 8.86 0.78 -6.82
C ILE A 101 8.98 2.16 -7.44
N VAL A 102 9.91 2.96 -6.91
CA VAL A 102 10.29 4.24 -7.49
C VAL A 102 11.34 3.95 -8.56
N GLY A 103 10.98 4.20 -9.82
CA GLY A 103 11.88 4.01 -10.95
C GLY A 103 12.88 5.16 -11.09
N PRO A 104 13.30 5.44 -12.35
CA PRO A 104 14.16 6.58 -12.63
C PRO A 104 13.54 7.88 -12.09
N SER A 105 14.35 8.62 -11.35
CA SER A 105 14.03 9.98 -10.94
C SER A 105 15.25 10.87 -11.04
N VAL A 106 15.01 12.14 -11.36
CA VAL A 106 16.02 13.19 -11.37
C VAL A 106 15.42 14.45 -10.77
N SER A 107 16.21 15.17 -9.99
CA SER A 107 15.87 16.52 -9.54
C SER A 107 17.10 17.41 -9.59
N TYR A 108 16.88 18.69 -9.91
CA TYR A 108 17.92 19.67 -10.15
C TYR A 108 17.61 20.99 -9.44
N ASN A 109 18.66 21.66 -8.98
CA ASN A 109 18.62 22.99 -8.39
C ASN A 109 18.64 24.05 -9.49
N LEU A 110 17.58 24.85 -9.59
CA LEU A 110 17.39 25.94 -10.54
C LEU A 110 17.88 27.29 -9.99
N GLY A 111 18.70 27.29 -8.94
CA GLY A 111 19.16 28.51 -8.26
C GLY A 111 18.01 29.18 -7.49
N ASP A 112 17.87 30.49 -7.66
CA ASP A 112 16.85 31.29 -6.95
C ASP A 112 15.40 30.92 -7.33
N ALA A 113 15.23 30.21 -8.44
CA ALA A 113 13.96 29.63 -8.85
C ALA A 113 13.57 28.39 -8.02
N GLY A 114 14.46 27.82 -7.20
CA GLY A 114 14.17 26.64 -6.38
C GLY A 114 14.59 25.33 -7.04
N TYR A 115 13.86 24.26 -6.80
CA TYR A 115 14.21 22.90 -7.21
C TYR A 115 13.09 22.28 -8.01
N ALA A 116 13.42 21.61 -9.11
CA ALA A 116 12.46 20.87 -9.92
C ALA A 116 12.92 19.42 -10.12
N GLY A 117 11.98 18.51 -10.31
CA GLY A 117 12.29 17.11 -10.57
C GLY A 117 11.16 16.34 -11.20
N VAL A 118 11.50 15.17 -11.70
CA VAL A 118 10.56 14.19 -12.26
C VAL A 118 10.89 12.81 -11.69
N TYR A 119 9.86 12.02 -11.44
CA TYR A 119 10.02 10.62 -11.05
C TYR A 119 8.96 9.74 -11.68
N THR A 120 9.30 8.46 -11.81
CA THR A 120 8.35 7.38 -12.13
C THR A 120 8.17 6.49 -10.92
N ARG A 121 6.96 5.95 -10.74
CA ARG A 121 6.63 5.07 -9.62
C ARG A 121 5.57 4.05 -9.99
N PHE A 122 5.73 2.82 -9.55
CA PHE A 122 4.70 1.78 -9.54
C PHE A 122 4.28 1.52 -8.10
N ARG A 123 2.98 1.37 -7.86
CA ARG A 123 2.42 0.97 -6.57
C ARG A 123 1.46 -0.19 -6.75
N GLU A 124 1.53 -1.11 -5.81
CA GLU A 124 0.55 -2.16 -5.61
C GLU A 124 0.16 -2.23 -4.15
N VAL A 125 -1.15 -2.25 -3.88
CA VAL A 125 -1.72 -2.33 -2.53
C VAL A 125 -2.79 -3.39 -2.52
N VAL A 126 -2.67 -4.33 -1.58
CA VAL A 126 -3.63 -5.40 -1.33
C VAL A 126 -4.14 -5.25 0.09
N ASN A 127 -5.45 -5.27 0.27
CA ASN A 127 -6.08 -5.28 1.58
C ASN A 127 -7.08 -6.42 1.67
N LEU A 128 -7.12 -7.05 2.84
CA LEU A 128 -8.12 -7.99 3.29
C LEU A 128 -8.58 -7.51 4.66
N ASP A 129 -9.87 -7.31 4.82
CA ASP A 129 -10.47 -6.85 6.06
C ASP A 129 -11.66 -7.72 6.47
N ARG A 130 -11.74 -8.01 7.77
CA ARG A 130 -12.84 -8.72 8.43
C ARG A 130 -13.08 -10.15 7.95
N LEU A 131 -12.03 -10.89 7.61
CA LEU A 131 -12.14 -12.34 7.42
C LEU A 131 -12.58 -13.03 8.73
N ASN A 132 -13.63 -13.82 8.69
CA ASN A 132 -14.12 -14.54 9.84
C ASN A 132 -13.04 -15.50 10.38
N ASN A 133 -12.87 -15.56 11.71
CA ASN A 133 -11.84 -16.41 12.32
C ASN A 133 -12.04 -17.89 11.99
N GLY A 134 -13.28 -18.40 11.99
CA GLY A 134 -13.58 -19.79 11.62
C GLY A 134 -13.14 -20.11 10.19
N VAL A 135 -13.42 -19.20 9.24
CA VAL A 135 -12.93 -19.33 7.85
C VAL A 135 -11.40 -19.30 7.82
N PHE A 136 -10.77 -18.38 8.52
CA PHE A 136 -9.31 -18.30 8.62
C PHE A 136 -8.67 -19.58 9.19
N GLN A 137 -9.22 -20.14 10.27
CA GLN A 137 -8.70 -21.38 10.87
C GLN A 137 -8.91 -22.61 9.97
N SER A 138 -9.92 -22.56 9.07
CA SER A 138 -10.16 -23.63 8.09
C SER A 138 -9.06 -23.76 7.04
N PHE A 139 -8.32 -22.68 6.77
CA PHE A 139 -7.23 -22.70 5.80
C PHE A 139 -6.18 -23.75 6.21
N ASN A 140 -5.84 -24.64 5.27
CA ASN A 140 -4.93 -25.78 5.43
C ASN A 140 -5.36 -26.86 6.45
N ASN A 141 -6.55 -26.77 7.04
CA ASN A 141 -7.06 -27.72 8.04
C ASN A 141 -8.57 -27.94 7.91
N LEU A 142 -9.06 -28.18 6.69
CA LEU A 142 -10.43 -28.67 6.47
C LEU A 142 -10.54 -30.07 7.10
N ASN A 143 -11.30 -30.17 8.19
CA ASN A 143 -11.49 -31.42 8.93
C ASN A 143 -12.97 -31.64 9.24
N SER A 144 -13.28 -32.78 9.84
CA SER A 144 -14.67 -33.17 10.13
C SER A 144 -15.43 -32.23 11.06
N LYS A 145 -14.74 -31.35 11.81
CA LYS A 145 -15.36 -30.33 12.66
C LYS A 145 -16.01 -29.20 11.86
N PHE A 146 -15.78 -29.15 10.54
CA PHE A 146 -16.42 -28.21 9.63
C PHE A 146 -17.68 -28.79 8.98
N TRP A 147 -18.01 -30.06 9.21
CA TRP A 147 -19.25 -30.65 8.69
C TRP A 147 -20.43 -30.35 9.61
N ASN A 148 -21.61 -30.17 9.01
CA ASN A 148 -22.88 -29.97 9.70
C ASN A 148 -22.93 -28.72 10.61
N HIS A 149 -22.03 -27.78 10.39
CA HIS A 149 -22.04 -26.46 11.03
C HIS A 149 -22.20 -25.38 9.98
N THR A 150 -22.95 -24.32 10.32
CA THR A 150 -23.09 -23.16 9.46
C THR A 150 -21.89 -22.23 9.63
N PHE A 151 -21.13 -22.02 8.56
CA PHE A 151 -20.08 -21.03 8.47
C PHE A 151 -20.65 -19.70 8.01
N SER A 152 -20.42 -18.65 8.79
CA SER A 152 -20.90 -17.30 8.47
C SER A 152 -19.73 -16.34 8.27
N GLN A 153 -19.62 -15.77 7.08
CA GLN A 153 -18.78 -14.62 6.77
C GLN A 153 -19.66 -13.38 6.66
N GLN A 154 -19.27 -12.29 7.32
CA GLN A 154 -19.99 -11.02 7.25
C GLN A 154 -19.02 -9.88 7.00
N ASN A 155 -19.42 -8.94 6.14
CA ASN A 155 -18.70 -7.72 5.83
C ASN A 155 -17.22 -7.96 5.46
N LEU A 156 -16.93 -9.02 4.68
CA LEU A 156 -15.58 -9.25 4.14
C LEU A 156 -15.29 -8.17 3.10
N ASN A 157 -14.11 -7.58 3.14
CA ASN A 157 -13.61 -6.76 2.06
C ASN A 157 -12.23 -7.27 1.65
N ILE A 158 -12.07 -7.57 0.36
CA ILE A 158 -10.78 -7.81 -0.27
C ILE A 158 -10.67 -6.79 -1.38
N SER A 159 -9.52 -6.10 -1.46
CA SER A 159 -9.23 -5.14 -2.51
C SER A 159 -7.77 -5.27 -2.94
N MET A 160 -7.53 -5.03 -4.22
CA MET A 160 -6.21 -4.95 -4.82
C MET A 160 -6.22 -3.78 -5.80
N HIS A 161 -5.18 -2.97 -5.76
CA HIS A 161 -4.96 -1.88 -6.69
C HIS A 161 -3.51 -1.89 -7.15
N SER A 162 -3.29 -1.81 -8.46
CA SER A 162 -1.97 -1.61 -9.06
C SER A 162 -2.02 -0.43 -10.01
N PHE A 163 -1.10 0.51 -9.90
CA PHE A 163 -1.10 1.71 -10.72
C PHE A 163 0.30 2.32 -10.84
N ASN A 164 0.49 3.09 -11.91
CA ASN A 164 1.72 3.82 -12.19
C ASN A 164 1.52 5.32 -12.05
N GLU A 165 2.60 6.03 -11.76
CA GLU A 165 2.64 7.45 -11.52
C GLU A 165 3.87 8.07 -12.19
N ILE A 166 3.65 9.18 -12.89
CA ILE A 166 4.71 10.14 -13.25
C ILE A 166 4.46 11.37 -12.39
N GLY A 167 5.41 11.69 -11.52
CA GLY A 167 5.36 12.87 -10.67
C GLY A 167 6.32 13.96 -11.15
N PHE A 168 5.83 15.19 -11.18
CA PHE A 168 6.62 16.40 -11.42
C PHE A 168 6.64 17.22 -10.14
N ASN A 169 7.82 17.37 -9.55
CA ASN A 169 8.00 17.98 -8.24
C ASN A 169 8.61 19.35 -8.43
N TYR A 170 8.11 20.31 -7.67
CA TYR A 170 8.73 21.61 -7.53
C TYR A 170 8.75 22.00 -6.05
N GLY A 171 9.85 22.56 -5.59
CA GLY A 171 9.97 23.04 -4.23
C GLY A 171 10.88 24.24 -4.14
N LYS A 172 10.63 25.09 -3.15
CA LYS A 172 11.37 26.33 -2.95
C LYS A 172 11.60 26.59 -1.46
N GLU A 173 12.78 27.12 -1.18
CA GLU A 173 13.10 27.72 0.12
C GLU A 173 12.27 29.01 0.28
N ILE A 174 11.44 29.04 1.31
CA ILE A 174 10.51 30.14 1.59
C ILE A 174 11.13 31.12 2.58
N TYR A 175 11.95 30.63 3.50
CA TYR A 175 12.62 31.44 4.52
C TYR A 175 13.91 30.78 4.96
N ASN A 176 14.99 31.56 5.06
CA ASN A 176 16.30 31.09 5.49
C ASN A 176 17.09 32.21 6.16
N GLU A 177 16.85 32.39 7.45
CA GLU A 177 17.54 33.40 8.26
C GLU A 177 17.78 32.89 9.68
N ASN A 178 18.87 33.35 10.30
CA ASN A 178 19.17 33.09 11.71
C ASN A 178 19.15 31.59 12.12
N GLY A 179 19.53 30.70 11.19
CA GLY A 179 19.54 29.25 11.42
C GLY A 179 18.16 28.59 11.37
N HIS A 180 17.13 29.30 10.94
CA HIS A 180 15.80 28.77 10.63
C HIS A 180 15.66 28.61 9.12
N HIS A 181 15.19 27.46 8.69
CA HIS A 181 14.99 27.13 7.28
C HIS A 181 13.58 26.56 7.09
N LEU A 182 12.81 27.17 6.19
CA LEU A 182 11.46 26.75 5.81
C LEU A 182 11.43 26.52 4.30
N ALA A 183 10.96 25.35 3.91
CA ALA A 183 10.74 25.00 2.51
C ALA A 183 9.30 24.53 2.30
N ALA A 184 8.79 24.80 1.10
CA ALA A 184 7.52 24.28 0.62
C ALA A 184 7.72 23.55 -0.70
N GLY A 185 6.87 22.57 -0.97
CA GLY A 185 6.90 21.82 -2.21
C GLY A 185 5.51 21.37 -2.66
N ILE A 186 5.39 21.17 -3.96
CA ILE A 186 4.22 20.65 -4.64
C ILE A 186 4.65 19.57 -5.63
N THR A 187 3.82 18.56 -5.78
CA THR A 187 3.96 17.55 -6.83
C THR A 187 2.70 17.53 -7.67
N ALA A 188 2.82 17.63 -8.99
CA ALA A 188 1.76 17.30 -9.92
C ALA A 188 1.95 15.86 -10.43
N LYS A 189 0.88 15.06 -10.43
CA LYS A 189 0.94 13.63 -10.75
C LYS A 189 0.06 13.30 -11.95
N VAL A 190 0.60 12.50 -12.85
CA VAL A 190 -0.17 11.75 -13.85
C VAL A 190 -0.22 10.30 -13.41
N LEU A 191 -1.42 9.82 -13.14
CA LEU A 191 -1.71 8.48 -12.64
C LEU A 191 -2.24 7.61 -13.78
N SER A 192 -1.83 6.36 -13.82
CA SER A 192 -2.29 5.37 -14.79
C SER A 192 -2.72 4.10 -14.06
N GLY A 193 -4.03 3.86 -14.01
CA GLY A 193 -4.56 2.63 -13.43
C GLY A 193 -4.11 1.42 -14.24
N ILE A 194 -3.38 0.49 -13.62
CA ILE A 194 -3.02 -0.77 -14.25
C ILE A 194 -4.16 -1.73 -13.97
N SER A 195 -4.35 -2.14 -12.72
CA SER A 195 -5.39 -3.11 -12.39
C SER A 195 -6.08 -2.77 -11.08
N ALA A 196 -7.31 -3.24 -10.96
CA ALA A 196 -7.99 -3.27 -9.69
C ALA A 196 -8.81 -4.56 -9.59
N ALA A 197 -8.95 -5.08 -8.39
CA ALA A 197 -9.87 -6.15 -8.07
C ALA A 197 -10.47 -5.91 -6.69
N SER A 198 -11.74 -6.27 -6.51
CA SER A 198 -12.39 -6.23 -5.22
C SER A 198 -13.39 -7.36 -5.09
N VAL A 199 -13.45 -7.93 -3.89
CA VAL A 199 -14.46 -8.89 -3.47
C VAL A 199 -15.04 -8.35 -2.17
N GLN A 200 -16.36 -8.12 -2.17
CA GLN A 200 -17.08 -7.65 -0.99
C GLN A 200 -18.16 -8.67 -0.65
N VAL A 201 -18.16 -9.20 0.57
CA VAL A 201 -19.20 -10.10 1.06
C VAL A 201 -20.00 -9.37 2.12
N GLY A 202 -21.29 -9.14 1.87
CA GLY A 202 -22.21 -8.59 2.88
C GLY A 202 -22.48 -9.64 3.94
N SER A 203 -23.08 -10.76 3.51
CA SER A 203 -23.24 -11.99 4.27
C SER A 203 -22.99 -13.20 3.37
N LEU A 204 -22.43 -14.26 3.94
CA LEU A 204 -22.33 -15.57 3.32
C LEU A 204 -22.43 -16.62 4.41
N ASN A 205 -23.46 -17.44 4.33
CA ASN A 205 -23.76 -18.55 5.21
C ASN A 205 -23.67 -19.84 4.40
N VAL A 206 -22.79 -20.75 4.83
CA VAL A 206 -22.61 -22.05 4.18
C VAL A 206 -22.75 -23.15 5.21
N ASN A 207 -23.70 -24.05 5.01
CA ASN A 207 -23.80 -25.30 5.75
C ASN A 207 -23.51 -26.44 4.78
N MET A 208 -22.51 -27.25 5.11
CA MET A 208 -22.07 -28.37 4.29
C MET A 208 -21.87 -29.61 5.15
N SER A 209 -22.27 -30.76 4.63
CA SER A 209 -21.84 -32.09 5.05
C SER A 209 -20.67 -32.55 4.18
N ALA A 210 -20.09 -33.72 4.47
CA ALA A 210 -18.94 -34.24 3.74
C ALA A 210 -19.13 -34.24 2.21
N ASP A 211 -20.34 -34.55 1.75
CA ASP A 211 -20.62 -34.79 0.32
C ASP A 211 -21.71 -33.86 -0.24
N THR A 212 -22.18 -32.87 0.54
CA THR A 212 -23.35 -32.06 0.14
C THR A 212 -23.31 -30.67 0.77
N VAL A 213 -23.69 -29.64 -0.01
CA VAL A 213 -24.03 -28.32 0.53
C VAL A 213 -25.51 -28.32 0.90
N ASN A 214 -25.80 -28.29 2.21
CA ASN A 214 -27.16 -28.32 2.72
C ASN A 214 -27.83 -26.94 2.60
N LYS A 215 -27.04 -25.88 2.83
CA LYS A 215 -27.51 -24.50 2.74
C LYS A 215 -26.42 -23.57 2.23
N LEU A 216 -26.76 -22.71 1.29
CA LEU A 216 -25.92 -21.63 0.79
C LEU A 216 -26.78 -20.38 0.67
N ASP A 217 -26.54 -19.40 1.52
CA ASP A 217 -27.25 -18.12 1.51
C ASP A 217 -26.26 -16.97 1.61
N GLY A 218 -26.35 -15.98 0.74
CA GLY A 218 -25.46 -14.82 0.84
C GLY A 218 -25.55 -13.82 -0.29
N ASN A 219 -24.91 -12.68 -0.07
CA ASN A 219 -24.71 -11.64 -1.05
C ASN A 219 -23.23 -11.22 -1.10
N PHE A 220 -22.70 -11.19 -2.32
CA PHE A 220 -21.33 -10.75 -2.54
C PHE A 220 -21.20 -10.03 -3.88
N SER A 221 -20.24 -9.12 -3.97
CA SER A 221 -19.92 -8.38 -5.18
C SER A 221 -18.48 -8.62 -5.56
N VAL A 222 -18.25 -8.87 -6.84
CA VAL A 222 -16.92 -9.00 -7.41
C VAL A 222 -16.79 -7.95 -8.49
N ALA A 223 -15.78 -7.10 -8.39
CA ALA A 223 -15.46 -6.12 -9.43
C ALA A 223 -13.97 -6.18 -9.73
N TYR A 224 -13.62 -6.17 -11.01
CA TYR A 224 -12.23 -6.21 -11.43
C TYR A 224 -12.03 -5.46 -12.74
N SER A 225 -10.81 -5.01 -13.00
CA SER A 225 -10.46 -4.36 -14.25
C SER A 225 -10.36 -5.37 -15.40
N ASP A 226 -10.65 -4.93 -16.62
CA ASP A 226 -10.62 -5.76 -17.84
C ASP A 226 -9.31 -6.55 -18.03
N ASN A 227 -8.20 -6.01 -17.51
CA ASN A 227 -6.88 -6.59 -17.59
C ASN A 227 -6.43 -7.36 -16.33
N ALA A 228 -7.30 -7.55 -15.33
CA ALA A 228 -6.96 -8.29 -14.12
C ALA A 228 -6.56 -9.75 -14.40
N GLY A 229 -7.10 -10.37 -15.47
CA GLY A 229 -6.70 -11.70 -15.92
C GLY A 229 -5.25 -11.80 -16.42
N SER A 230 -4.60 -10.68 -16.73
CA SER A 230 -3.16 -10.66 -17.05
C SER A 230 -2.28 -10.83 -15.80
N LEU A 231 -2.82 -10.59 -14.60
CA LEU A 231 -2.08 -10.69 -13.33
C LEU A 231 -2.19 -12.08 -12.70
N THR A 232 -3.27 -12.83 -12.94
CA THR A 232 -3.37 -14.23 -12.47
C THR A 232 -2.37 -15.16 -13.16
N LYS A 233 -1.82 -14.77 -14.31
CA LYS A 233 -0.68 -15.45 -14.98
C LYS A 233 0.69 -14.94 -14.52
N ALA A 234 0.74 -13.80 -13.84
CA ALA A 234 1.95 -13.09 -13.50
C ALA A 234 2.00 -12.89 -11.98
N ALA A 235 2.49 -13.91 -11.26
CA ALA A 235 3.07 -13.71 -9.93
C ALA A 235 4.33 -12.79 -9.96
N VAL A 236 4.66 -12.23 -11.14
CA VAL A 236 5.76 -11.30 -11.41
C VAL A 236 5.25 -10.27 -12.42
N THR A 237 4.84 -9.09 -11.96
CA THR A 237 4.67 -7.92 -12.83
C THR A 237 6.03 -7.64 -13.47
N THR A 238 6.14 -7.77 -14.80
CA THR A 238 7.41 -7.50 -15.48
C THR A 238 7.71 -6.01 -15.41
N ALA A 239 8.99 -5.61 -15.46
CA ALA A 239 9.37 -4.19 -15.52
C ALA A 239 8.66 -3.43 -16.66
N SER A 240 8.40 -4.12 -17.79
CA SER A 240 7.62 -3.58 -18.91
C SER A 240 6.15 -3.32 -18.57
N GLN A 241 5.51 -4.18 -17.76
CA GLN A 241 4.14 -3.95 -17.27
C GLN A 241 4.09 -2.84 -16.22
N MET A 242 5.12 -2.73 -15.38
CA MET A 242 5.24 -1.64 -14.40
C MET A 242 5.51 -0.27 -15.05
N LEU A 243 6.09 -0.23 -16.24
CA LEU A 243 6.31 1.04 -16.97
C LEU A 243 5.23 1.28 -18.03
N ASN A 244 4.19 0.43 -18.08
CA ASN A 244 3.11 0.57 -19.05
C ASN A 244 2.13 1.66 -18.61
N PHE A 245 2.19 2.81 -19.30
CA PHE A 245 1.26 3.93 -19.15
C PHE A 245 0.14 3.91 -20.21
N SER A 246 -0.39 2.74 -20.59
CA SER A 246 -1.53 2.65 -21.53
C SER A 246 -2.92 2.61 -20.87
N GLY A 247 -2.99 2.43 -19.54
CA GLY A 247 -4.27 2.40 -18.82
C GLY A 247 -5.00 3.75 -18.76
N PRO A 248 -6.22 3.81 -18.19
CA PRO A 248 -6.93 5.07 -17.97
C PRO A 248 -6.07 6.07 -17.18
N LYS A 249 -6.13 7.34 -17.59
CA LYS A 249 -5.32 8.42 -17.01
C LYS A 249 -6.13 9.22 -16.01
N SER A 250 -5.50 9.57 -14.90
CA SER A 250 -6.05 10.46 -13.89
C SER A 250 -4.97 11.45 -13.45
N VAL A 251 -5.38 12.54 -12.82
CA VAL A 251 -4.46 13.56 -12.28
C VAL A 251 -4.51 13.53 -10.76
N GLY A 252 -3.38 13.85 -10.14
CA GLY A 252 -3.29 14.02 -8.70
C GLY A 252 -2.27 15.08 -8.31
N ALA A 253 -2.21 15.36 -7.01
CA ALA A 253 -1.26 16.31 -6.46
C ALA A 253 -0.82 15.93 -5.04
N ASP A 254 0.36 16.42 -4.66
CA ASP A 254 0.82 16.42 -3.27
C ASP A 254 1.28 17.83 -2.87
N LEU A 255 1.16 18.13 -1.59
CA LEU A 255 1.63 19.37 -0.97
C LEU A 255 2.50 19.04 0.22
N GLY A 256 3.57 19.80 0.43
CA GLY A 256 4.52 19.57 1.50
C GLY A 256 5.09 20.86 2.06
N ILE A 257 5.33 20.88 3.37
CA ILE A 257 6.12 21.90 4.06
C ILE A 257 7.14 21.22 4.98
N SER A 258 8.33 21.81 5.08
CA SER A 258 9.37 21.35 6.01
C SER A 258 10.04 22.53 6.69
N TYR A 259 10.17 22.43 8.00
CA TYR A 259 10.86 23.40 8.84
C TYR A 259 12.06 22.74 9.52
N GLU A 260 13.21 23.40 9.46
CA GLU A 260 14.45 22.99 10.09
C GLU A 260 15.01 24.15 10.92
N TYR A 261 15.51 23.84 12.12
CA TYR A 261 16.23 24.78 12.96
C TYR A 261 17.60 24.22 13.32
N SER A 262 18.66 24.92 12.91
CA SER A 262 20.05 24.53 13.11
C SER A 262 20.54 24.84 14.54
N GLY A 263 19.97 25.84 15.21
CA GLY A 263 20.45 26.32 16.49
C GLY A 263 21.94 26.68 16.45
N LYS A 264 22.71 26.23 17.45
CA LYS A 264 24.17 26.45 17.48
C LYS A 264 24.98 25.49 16.59
N ARG A 265 24.32 24.62 15.80
CA ARG A 265 25.02 23.65 14.96
C ARG A 265 25.52 24.34 13.69
N GLN A 266 26.79 24.11 13.36
CA GLN A 266 27.37 24.58 12.09
C GLN A 266 26.90 23.76 10.88
N LYS A 267 26.46 22.51 11.08
CA LYS A 267 25.92 21.64 10.03
C LYS A 267 24.73 20.82 10.56
N GLY A 268 23.70 20.70 9.72
CA GLY A 268 22.50 19.94 10.01
C GLY A 268 21.57 20.64 11.00
N TYR A 269 20.45 19.99 11.30
CA TYR A 269 19.39 20.54 12.15
C TYR A 269 19.50 20.06 13.60
N ALA A 270 19.12 20.91 14.55
CA ALA A 270 18.78 20.53 15.92
C ALA A 270 17.33 20.02 16.01
N VAL A 271 16.43 20.62 15.24
CA VAL A 271 15.01 20.25 15.14
C VAL A 271 14.60 20.23 13.68
N LYS A 272 13.86 19.21 13.26
CA LYS A 272 13.20 19.13 11.97
C LYS A 272 11.76 18.69 12.16
N ALA A 273 10.83 19.43 11.58
CA ALA A 273 9.42 19.09 11.50
C ALA A 273 8.97 19.18 10.05
N SER A 274 8.07 18.30 9.62
CA SER A 274 7.57 18.32 8.24
C SER A 274 6.14 17.80 8.21
N LEU A 275 5.34 18.39 7.33
CA LEU A 275 3.94 18.02 7.10
C LEU A 275 3.74 17.84 5.60
N ALA A 276 3.02 16.81 5.19
CA ALA A 276 2.64 16.60 3.80
C ALA A 276 1.18 16.12 3.72
N ILE A 277 0.52 16.54 2.65
CA ILE A 277 -0.76 16.01 2.21
C ILE A 277 -0.49 15.36 0.85
N THR A 278 -0.66 14.05 0.79
CA THR A 278 -0.31 13.26 -0.40
C THR A 278 -1.53 12.56 -0.98
N ASP A 279 -1.40 12.17 -2.24
CA ASP A 279 -2.38 11.41 -3.01
C ASP A 279 -3.74 12.12 -3.11
N LEU A 280 -3.72 13.44 -3.26
CA LEU A 280 -4.92 14.20 -3.63
C LEU A 280 -5.30 13.86 -5.07
N GLY A 281 -6.52 13.39 -5.27
CA GLY A 281 -7.04 13.04 -6.59
C GLY A 281 -7.78 11.71 -6.58
N SER A 282 -7.85 11.08 -7.74
CA SER A 282 -8.48 9.76 -7.89
C SER A 282 -7.75 8.96 -8.96
N ILE A 283 -7.96 7.64 -8.96
CA ILE A 283 -7.42 6.73 -9.97
C ILE A 283 -8.59 6.01 -10.63
N THR A 284 -8.59 5.99 -11.96
CA THR A 284 -9.63 5.30 -12.75
C THR A 284 -9.11 3.99 -13.31
N TYR A 285 -10.00 3.00 -13.39
CA TYR A 285 -9.73 1.68 -13.96
C TYR A 285 -10.79 1.35 -15.01
N LYS A 286 -10.42 0.55 -16.01
CA LYS A 286 -11.37 0.05 -17.00
C LYS A 286 -12.05 -1.19 -16.43
N THR A 287 -13.31 -1.07 -16.03
CA THR A 287 -14.09 -2.14 -15.39
C THR A 287 -14.40 -3.28 -16.34
N SER A 288 -14.30 -4.53 -15.86
CA SER A 288 -14.71 -5.71 -16.61
C SER A 288 -16.23 -5.86 -16.68
N SER A 289 -16.74 -6.27 -17.84
CA SER A 289 -18.15 -6.60 -18.08
C SER A 289 -18.68 -7.71 -17.17
N ASN A 290 -17.79 -8.54 -16.63
CA ASN A 290 -18.11 -9.62 -15.71
C ASN A 290 -18.14 -9.19 -14.23
N SER A 291 -17.88 -7.91 -13.95
CA SER A 291 -18.05 -7.34 -12.60
C SER A 291 -19.53 -7.37 -12.24
N LYS A 292 -19.88 -8.01 -11.13
CA LYS A 292 -21.28 -8.28 -10.79
C LYS A 292 -21.48 -8.46 -9.29
N SER A 293 -22.70 -8.11 -8.85
CA SER A 293 -23.23 -8.49 -7.54
C SER A 293 -24.10 -9.73 -7.67
N PHE A 294 -23.91 -10.66 -6.74
CA PHE A 294 -24.60 -11.93 -6.65
C PHE A 294 -25.42 -11.97 -5.36
N LYS A 295 -26.62 -12.54 -5.48
CA LYS A 295 -27.40 -13.02 -4.34
C LYS A 295 -27.65 -14.50 -4.59
N VAL A 296 -27.30 -15.33 -3.63
CA VAL A 296 -27.46 -16.77 -3.71
C VAL A 296 -28.30 -17.22 -2.52
N ALA A 297 -29.30 -18.05 -2.79
CA ALA A 297 -30.09 -18.73 -1.79
C ALA A 297 -30.40 -20.14 -2.35
N ALA A 298 -29.85 -21.15 -1.71
CA ALA A 298 -30.07 -22.55 -2.03
C ALA A 298 -30.15 -23.35 -0.73
N GLU A 299 -31.12 -24.25 -0.66
CA GLU A 299 -31.39 -25.12 0.47
C GLU A 299 -31.82 -26.48 -0.09
N LYS A 300 -31.30 -27.56 0.50
CA LYS A 300 -31.63 -28.94 0.13
C LYS A 300 -32.58 -29.54 1.14
#